data_AF-A0A800EWP0-F1
#
_entry.id   AF-A0A800EWP0-F1
#
_cell.length_a   1.000
_cell.length_b   1.000
_cell.length_c   1.000
_cell.angle_alpha   90.00
_cell.angle_beta   90.00
_cell.angle_gamma   90.00
#
_symmetry.space_group_name_H-M   'P 1'
#
loop_
_entity.id
_entity.type
_entity.pdbx_description
1 polymer ?
#
loop_
_entity_poly.entity_id
_entity_poly.type
_entity_poly.pdbx_seq_one_letter_code
_entity_poly.pdbx_strand_id
1 'polypeptide(L)'
;MPFLKKITSFLGDSNHKALKEFDSRLLEVNELEAQMSELTDDELRGMTDEFRARLRDGESTDDFLPEAFAVVREAAKRVLSMRHFDVQIIGGIVLYEGKVAEMRTGEGKTLVATLPSYLNALSGPVHVITVNDYLAKRDAGWMGQVHHFLGLTVGCLQNQFSWRFEPDRDGRAEEND
;
A
#
# COMPACT_ATOMS: atom_id res chain seq x y z
N MET A 1 5.51 17.71 39.35
CA MET A 1 4.05 17.67 39.11
C MET A 1 3.54 16.22 39.08
N PRO A 2 3.18 15.63 40.22
CA PRO A 2 2.73 14.23 40.33
C PRO A 2 1.34 13.98 39.74
N PHE A 3 0.56 15.04 39.49
CA PHE A 3 -0.80 14.96 38.93
C PHE A 3 -0.80 14.63 37.42
N LEU A 4 0.12 15.22 36.65
CA LEU A 4 0.28 14.94 35.21
C LEU A 4 0.69 13.48 34.94
N LYS A 5 1.54 12.91 35.80
CA LYS A 5 2.03 11.53 35.68
C LYS A 5 0.94 10.48 35.95
N LYS A 6 -0.10 10.84 36.73
CA LYS A 6 -1.27 9.99 36.99
C LYS A 6 -2.28 9.99 35.84
N ILE A 7 -2.42 11.10 35.12
CA ILE A 7 -3.30 11.18 33.94
C ILE A 7 -2.72 10.31 32.80
N THR A 8 -1.40 10.36 32.58
CA THR A 8 -0.71 9.52 31.58
C THR A 8 -0.63 8.03 31.96
N SER A 9 -0.77 7.67 33.24
CA SER A 9 -0.72 6.26 33.66
C SER A 9 -2.10 5.60 33.74
N PHE A 10 -3.18 6.39 33.79
CA PHE A 10 -4.56 5.88 33.87
C PHE A 10 -5.21 5.76 32.48
N LEU A 11 -4.83 6.64 31.55
CA LEU A 11 -4.95 6.43 30.11
C LEU A 11 -3.74 5.60 29.69
N GLY A 12 -3.78 4.28 29.89
CA GLY A 12 -2.73 3.39 29.40
C GLY A 12 -2.38 3.77 27.96
N ASP A 13 -1.09 3.91 27.67
CA ASP A 13 -0.59 4.54 26.44
C ASP A 13 -1.33 3.99 25.22
N SER A 14 -2.27 4.78 24.69
CA SER A 14 -3.18 4.35 23.62
C SER A 14 -2.40 3.92 22.38
N ASN A 15 -1.20 4.50 22.21
CA ASN A 15 -0.28 4.13 21.15
C ASN A 15 0.30 2.74 21.40
N HIS A 16 0.67 2.41 22.65
CA HIS A 16 1.21 1.10 22.97
C HIS A 16 0.18 -0.03 22.76
N LYS A 17 -1.11 0.23 23.00
CA LYS A 17 -2.18 -0.74 22.70
C LYS A 17 -2.41 -0.88 21.20
N ALA A 18 -2.44 0.22 20.45
CA ALA A 18 -2.58 0.19 18.99
C ALA A 18 -1.40 -0.52 18.31
N LEU A 19 -0.17 -0.29 18.79
CA LEU A 19 1.03 -0.96 18.27
C LEU A 19 0.93 -2.49 18.41
N LYS A 20 0.39 -3.00 19.54
CA LYS A 20 0.19 -4.45 19.73
C LYS A 20 -0.79 -5.07 18.74
N GLU A 21 -1.81 -4.32 18.31
CA GLU A 21 -2.76 -4.79 17.30
C GLU A 21 -2.10 -4.87 15.92
N PHE A 22 -1.26 -3.89 15.59
CA PHE A 22 -0.47 -3.92 14.36
C PHE A 22 0.58 -5.04 14.36
N ASP A 23 1.13 -5.40 15.51
CA ASP A 23 2.08 -6.51 15.62
C ASP A 23 1.45 -7.85 15.19
N SER A 24 0.16 -8.09 15.49
CA SER A 24 -0.53 -9.33 15.06
C SER A 24 -0.67 -9.38 13.53
N ARG A 25 -1.19 -8.31 12.93
CA ARG A 25 -1.36 -8.23 11.47
C ARG A 25 0.00 -8.26 10.75
N LEU A 26 1.02 -7.62 11.31
CA LEU A 26 2.39 -7.68 10.79
C LEU A 26 2.92 -9.12 10.79
N LEU A 27 2.69 -9.87 11.87
CA LEU A 27 3.11 -11.26 11.97
C LEU A 27 2.47 -12.10 10.86
N GLU A 28 1.15 -11.97 10.67
CA GLU A 28 0.42 -12.68 9.63
C GLU A 28 0.96 -12.34 8.22
N VAL A 29 1.22 -11.07 7.92
CA VAL A 29 1.87 -10.66 6.66
C VAL A 29 3.24 -11.31 6.48
N ASN A 30 4.04 -11.39 7.55
CA ASN A 30 5.38 -11.98 7.51
C ASN A 30 5.34 -13.49 7.31
N GLU A 31 4.38 -14.19 7.91
CA GLU A 31 4.21 -15.65 7.77
C GLU A 31 3.82 -16.06 6.34
N LEU A 32 3.13 -15.18 5.62
CA LEU A 32 2.71 -15.41 4.24
C LEU A 32 3.84 -15.20 3.21
N GLU A 33 4.96 -14.57 3.58
CA GLU A 33 6.01 -14.20 2.62
C GLU A 33 6.59 -15.40 1.87
N ALA A 34 6.82 -16.53 2.57
CA ALA A 34 7.34 -17.73 1.93
C ALA A 34 6.37 -18.25 0.86
N GLN A 35 5.08 -18.29 1.17
CA GLN A 35 4.04 -18.74 0.24
C GLN A 35 3.95 -17.83 -0.98
N MET A 36 3.95 -16.50 -0.79
CA MET A 36 3.90 -15.55 -1.90
C MET A 36 5.14 -15.65 -2.80
N SER A 37 6.31 -15.96 -2.23
CA SER A 37 7.55 -16.12 -2.99
C SER A 37 7.57 -17.35 -3.89
N GLU A 38 6.76 -18.37 -3.59
CA GLU A 38 6.64 -19.59 -4.40
C GLU A 38 5.72 -19.44 -5.61
N LEU A 39 4.85 -18.42 -5.59
CA LEU A 39 3.93 -18.13 -6.70
C LEU A 39 4.70 -17.65 -7.94
N THR A 40 4.26 -18.07 -9.12
CA THR A 40 4.66 -17.46 -10.38
C THR A 40 4.10 -16.03 -10.51
N ASP A 41 4.59 -15.26 -11.48
CA ASP A 41 4.09 -13.90 -11.70
C ASP A 41 2.60 -13.88 -12.08
N ASP A 42 2.15 -14.88 -12.85
CA ASP A 42 0.75 -15.03 -13.24
C ASP A 42 -0.13 -15.42 -12.05
N GLU A 43 0.33 -16.32 -11.18
CA GLU A 43 -0.38 -16.68 -9.95
C GLU A 43 -0.47 -15.50 -8.98
N LEU A 44 0.62 -14.77 -8.78
CA LEU A 44 0.66 -13.60 -7.90
C LEU A 44 -0.26 -12.48 -8.42
N ARG A 45 -0.32 -12.28 -9.74
CA ARG A 45 -1.30 -11.39 -10.38
C ARG A 45 -2.73 -11.92 -10.21
N GLY A 46 -2.94 -13.23 -10.35
CA GLY A 46 -4.23 -13.89 -10.20
C GLY A 46 -4.89 -13.69 -8.83
N MET A 47 -4.09 -13.47 -7.77
CA MET A 47 -4.58 -13.11 -6.44
C MET A 47 -5.53 -11.90 -6.45
N THR A 48 -5.33 -10.94 -7.36
CA THR A 48 -6.22 -9.78 -7.48
C THR A 48 -7.65 -10.18 -7.85
N ASP A 49 -7.81 -11.16 -8.74
CA ASP A 49 -9.13 -11.64 -9.14
C ASP A 49 -9.78 -12.50 -8.05
N GLU A 50 -8.97 -13.24 -7.29
CA GLU A 50 -9.42 -13.94 -6.09
C GLU A 50 -9.95 -12.98 -5.02
N PHE A 51 -9.21 -11.92 -4.67
CA PHE A 51 -9.67 -10.93 -3.70
C PHE A 51 -10.95 -10.22 -4.16
N ARG A 52 -11.06 -9.90 -5.45
CA ARG A 52 -12.31 -9.36 -6.02
C ARG A 52 -13.46 -10.35 -5.92
N ALA A 53 -13.20 -11.66 -6.02
CA ALA A 53 -14.23 -12.68 -5.82
C ALA A 53 -14.67 -12.75 -4.36
N ARG A 54 -13.72 -12.80 -3.42
CA ARG A 54 -13.96 -12.75 -1.97
C ARG A 54 -14.83 -11.54 -1.58
N LEU A 55 -14.54 -10.35 -2.12
CA LEU A 55 -15.36 -9.14 -1.92
C LEU A 55 -16.80 -9.30 -2.44
N ARG A 56 -17.00 -9.95 -3.60
CA ARG A 56 -18.34 -10.22 -4.14
C ARG A 56 -19.11 -11.22 -3.28
N ASP A 57 -18.40 -12.13 -2.63
CA ASP A 57 -18.97 -13.16 -1.75
C ASP A 57 -19.26 -12.63 -0.33
N GLY A 58 -18.97 -11.34 -0.08
CA GLY A 58 -19.35 -10.62 1.14
C GLY A 58 -18.24 -10.49 2.18
N GLU A 59 -17.03 -10.94 1.87
CA GLU A 59 -15.86 -10.70 2.70
C GLU A 59 -15.45 -9.22 2.64
N SER A 60 -14.88 -8.69 3.72
CA SER A 60 -14.40 -7.31 3.79
C SER A 60 -12.90 -7.24 3.48
N THR A 61 -12.42 -6.06 3.06
CA THR A 61 -10.98 -5.83 2.89
C THR A 61 -10.16 -6.03 4.17
N ASP A 62 -10.80 -5.98 5.34
CA ASP A 62 -10.13 -6.20 6.62
C ASP A 62 -9.77 -7.67 6.83
N ASP A 63 -10.67 -8.57 6.38
CA ASP A 63 -10.54 -10.01 6.56
C ASP A 63 -9.35 -10.60 5.80
N PHE A 64 -8.99 -10.00 4.65
CA PHE A 64 -7.87 -10.43 3.80
C PHE A 64 -6.74 -9.40 3.68
N LEU A 65 -6.70 -8.42 4.59
CA LEU A 65 -5.64 -7.40 4.59
C LEU A 65 -4.24 -8.03 4.63
N PRO A 66 -3.94 -9.03 5.49
CA PRO A 66 -2.61 -9.64 5.55
C PRO A 66 -2.19 -10.26 4.21
N GLU A 67 -3.07 -11.03 3.56
CA GLU A 67 -2.80 -11.63 2.26
C GLU A 67 -2.56 -10.58 1.17
N ALA A 68 -3.42 -9.56 1.10
CA ALA A 68 -3.25 -8.48 0.13
C ALA A 68 -1.94 -7.71 0.32
N PHE A 69 -1.53 -7.46 1.56
CA PHE A 69 -0.27 -6.78 1.86
C PHE A 69 0.94 -7.66 1.54
N ALA A 70 0.87 -8.97 1.78
CA ALA A 70 1.91 -9.91 1.39
C ALA A 70 2.07 -9.98 -0.14
N VAL A 71 0.96 -9.97 -0.89
CA VAL A 71 0.96 -9.90 -2.37
C VAL A 71 1.64 -8.63 -2.87
N VAL A 72 1.29 -7.47 -2.30
CA VAL A 72 1.90 -6.18 -2.67
C VAL A 72 3.39 -6.13 -2.34
N ARG A 73 3.80 -6.68 -1.18
CA ARG A 73 5.22 -6.78 -0.79
C ARG A 73 6.00 -7.59 -1.82
N GLU A 74 5.50 -8.76 -2.19
CA GLU A 74 6.17 -9.63 -3.16
C GLU A 74 6.21 -8.99 -4.55
N ALA A 75 5.12 -8.33 -4.99
CA ALA A 75 5.11 -7.57 -6.24
C ALA A 75 6.15 -6.44 -6.25
N ALA A 76 6.26 -5.67 -5.16
CA ALA A 76 7.28 -4.62 -5.05
C ALA A 76 8.70 -5.18 -5.06
N LYS A 77 8.92 -6.34 -4.44
CA LYS A 77 10.21 -7.04 -4.48
C LYS A 77 10.56 -7.49 -5.90
N ARG A 78 9.62 -8.04 -6.66
CA ARG A 78 9.86 -8.50 -8.05
C ARG A 78 10.10 -7.36 -9.01
N VAL A 79 9.25 -6.33 -8.94
CA VAL A 79 9.21 -5.27 -9.96
C VAL A 79 10.17 -4.13 -9.65
N LEU A 80 10.33 -3.78 -8.37
CA LEU A 80 11.17 -2.66 -7.95
C LEU A 80 12.46 -3.09 -7.26
N SER A 81 12.66 -4.39 -7.01
CA SER A 81 13.73 -4.88 -6.13
C SER A 81 13.67 -4.29 -4.71
N MET A 82 12.46 -3.94 -4.24
CA MET A 82 12.23 -3.33 -2.93
C MET A 82 11.24 -4.16 -2.12
N ARG A 83 11.75 -4.88 -1.11
CA ARG A 83 10.91 -5.54 -0.09
C ARG A 83 10.50 -4.53 0.97
N HIS A 84 9.21 -4.44 1.30
CA HIS A 84 8.76 -3.62 2.42
C HIS A 84 9.39 -4.09 3.74
N PHE A 85 9.84 -3.16 4.58
CA PHE A 85 10.23 -3.41 5.96
C PHE A 85 9.01 -3.53 6.88
N ASP A 86 9.19 -4.08 8.06
CA ASP A 86 8.11 -4.26 9.04
C ASP A 86 7.46 -2.93 9.44
N VAL A 87 8.28 -1.89 9.65
CA VAL A 87 7.78 -0.52 9.92
C VAL A 87 6.95 0.05 8.76
N GLN A 88 7.22 -0.39 7.53
CA GLN A 88 6.46 0.03 6.35
C GLN A 88 5.13 -0.70 6.24
N ILE A 89 5.07 -1.98 6.62
CA ILE A 89 3.80 -2.71 6.75
C ILE A 89 2.93 -2.08 7.84
N ILE A 90 3.50 -1.80 9.01
CA ILE A 90 2.78 -1.09 10.09
C ILE A 90 2.26 0.25 9.58
N GLY A 91 3.09 1.03 8.88
CA GLY A 91 2.66 2.28 8.26
C GLY A 91 1.49 2.09 7.29
N GLY A 92 1.50 1.02 6.49
CA GLY A 92 0.40 0.67 5.59
C GLY A 92 -0.89 0.34 6.33
N ILE A 93 -0.81 -0.42 7.43
CA ILE A 93 -1.96 -0.78 8.28
C ILE A 93 -2.56 0.49 8.90
N VAL A 94 -1.71 1.38 9.44
CA VAL A 94 -2.14 2.66 10.01
C VAL A 94 -2.89 3.51 8.97
N LEU A 95 -2.38 3.59 7.74
CA LEU A 95 -3.05 4.31 6.65
C LEU A 95 -4.37 3.66 6.24
N TYR A 96 -4.42 2.32 6.19
CA TYR A 96 -5.64 1.58 5.89
C TYR A 96 -6.76 1.86 6.91
N GLU A 97 -6.41 1.98 8.19
CA GLU A 97 -7.36 2.34 9.26
C GLU A 97 -7.80 3.82 9.24
N GLY A 98 -7.39 4.60 8.22
CA GLY A 98 -7.72 6.01 8.09
C GLY A 98 -6.97 6.91 9.07
N LYS A 99 -5.85 6.45 9.63
CA LYS A 99 -4.99 7.21 10.55
C LYS A 99 -3.79 7.82 9.81
N VAL A 100 -3.08 8.72 10.50
CA VAL A 100 -1.85 9.33 9.98
C VAL A 100 -0.64 8.50 10.40
N ALA A 101 0.09 7.95 9.44
CA ALA A 101 1.36 7.29 9.68
C ALA A 101 2.51 8.31 9.71
N GLU A 102 2.97 8.67 10.90
CA GLU A 102 4.18 9.50 11.06
C GLU A 102 5.43 8.63 10.83
N MET A 103 6.14 8.93 9.75
CA MET A 103 7.35 8.23 9.34
C MET A 103 8.46 9.25 9.08
N ARG A 104 9.71 8.93 9.39
CA ARG A 104 10.86 9.79 9.09
C ARG A 104 11.16 9.83 7.60
N THR A 105 11.90 10.85 7.17
CA THR A 105 12.40 10.93 5.79
C THR A 105 13.36 9.76 5.53
N GLY A 106 13.21 9.11 4.39
CA GLY A 106 14.00 7.92 4.04
C GLY A 106 13.34 6.58 4.42
N GLU A 107 12.28 6.57 5.22
CA GLU A 107 11.56 5.33 5.59
C GLU A 107 10.66 4.77 4.48
N GLY A 108 10.71 5.33 3.26
CA GLY A 108 9.99 4.80 2.10
C GLY A 108 8.49 5.05 2.09
N LYS A 109 8.03 6.23 2.54
CA LYS A 109 6.61 6.64 2.54
C LYS A 109 5.89 6.40 1.20
N THR A 110 6.56 6.63 0.08
CA THR A 110 6.00 6.39 -1.26
C THR A 110 5.73 4.91 -1.51
N LEU A 111 6.64 4.03 -1.09
CA LEU A 111 6.46 2.57 -1.19
C LEU A 111 5.38 2.07 -0.21
N VAL A 112 5.27 2.65 0.97
CA VAL A 112 4.21 2.32 1.94
C VAL A 112 2.82 2.55 1.35
N ALA A 113 2.65 3.62 0.58
CA ALA A 113 1.36 3.97 -0.01
C ALA A 113 0.82 2.90 -0.97
N THR A 114 1.66 2.01 -1.54
CA THR A 114 1.19 0.94 -2.43
C THR A 114 0.31 -0.08 -1.72
N LEU A 115 0.56 -0.34 -0.43
CA LEU A 115 -0.16 -1.32 0.39
C LEU A 115 -1.66 -0.94 0.53
N PRO A 116 -2.02 0.17 1.19
CA PRO A 116 -3.42 0.54 1.35
C PRO A 116 -4.07 0.98 0.03
N SER A 117 -3.31 1.54 -0.93
CA SER A 117 -3.89 1.93 -2.21
C SER A 117 -4.29 0.74 -3.05
N TYR A 118 -3.49 -0.34 -3.09
CA TYR A 118 -3.87 -1.58 -3.74
C TYR A 118 -5.12 -2.19 -3.10
N LEU A 119 -5.11 -2.37 -1.77
CA LEU A 119 -6.21 -3.02 -1.06
C LEU A 119 -7.54 -2.28 -1.25
N ASN A 120 -7.55 -0.96 -1.06
CA ASN A 120 -8.75 -0.15 -1.26
C ASN A 120 -9.18 -0.09 -2.74
N ALA A 121 -8.23 -0.17 -3.67
CA ALA A 121 -8.53 -0.19 -5.11
C ALA A 121 -9.37 -1.39 -5.55
N LEU A 122 -9.39 -2.47 -4.75
CA LEU A 122 -10.21 -3.66 -5.01
C LEU A 122 -11.71 -3.38 -4.79
N SER A 123 -12.05 -2.40 -3.95
CA SER A 123 -13.43 -2.02 -3.62
C SER A 123 -13.89 -0.72 -4.30
N GLY A 124 -12.99 0.04 -4.91
CA GLY A 124 -13.34 1.30 -5.59
C GLY A 124 -12.11 2.14 -5.96
N PRO A 125 -12.30 3.32 -6.58
CA PRO A 125 -11.18 4.19 -6.96
C PRO A 125 -10.48 4.79 -5.73
N VAL A 126 -9.16 4.95 -5.82
CA VAL A 126 -8.30 5.53 -4.76
C VAL A 126 -7.54 6.74 -5.32
N HIS A 127 -7.47 7.82 -4.54
CA HIS A 127 -6.67 9.00 -4.86
C HIS A 127 -5.45 9.10 -3.94
N VAL A 128 -4.26 9.08 -4.54
CA VAL A 128 -3.00 9.39 -3.84
C VAL A 128 -2.62 10.84 -4.16
N ILE A 129 -2.61 11.69 -3.14
CA ILE A 129 -2.39 13.14 -3.31
C ILE A 129 -0.95 13.49 -2.92
N THR A 130 -0.27 14.24 -3.77
CA THR A 130 1.07 14.77 -3.51
C THR A 130 1.06 16.30 -3.50
N VAL A 131 2.16 16.90 -3.06
CA VAL A 131 2.26 18.36 -2.94
C VAL A 131 2.49 19.08 -4.27
N ASN A 132 2.83 18.37 -5.35
CA ASN A 132 3.03 18.95 -6.68
C ASN A 132 2.98 17.90 -7.81
N ASP A 133 2.77 18.39 -9.04
CA ASP A 133 2.69 17.58 -10.25
C ASP A 133 3.92 16.72 -10.52
N TYR A 134 5.12 17.18 -10.13
CA TYR A 134 6.35 16.42 -10.31
C TYR A 134 6.34 15.14 -9.47
N LEU A 135 5.98 15.24 -8.19
CA LEU A 135 5.87 14.08 -7.31
C LEU A 135 4.73 13.16 -7.73
N ALA A 136 3.59 13.71 -8.17
CA ALA A 136 2.50 12.92 -8.72
C ALA A 136 2.97 12.10 -9.93
N LYS A 137 3.64 12.74 -10.90
CA LYS A 137 4.17 12.08 -12.10
C LYS A 137 5.21 11.01 -11.76
N ARG A 138 6.17 11.34 -10.88
CA ARG A 138 7.23 10.42 -10.43
C ARG A 138 6.62 9.21 -9.73
N ASP A 139 5.71 9.42 -8.78
CA ASP A 139 5.17 8.35 -7.96
C ASP A 139 4.21 7.47 -8.78
N ALA A 140 3.42 8.05 -9.69
CA ALA A 140 2.60 7.28 -10.64
C ALA A 140 3.46 6.43 -11.60
N GLY A 141 4.59 6.95 -12.08
CA GLY A 141 5.50 6.19 -12.95
C GLY A 141 6.30 5.11 -12.21
N TRP A 142 6.60 5.33 -10.93
CA TRP A 142 7.41 4.41 -10.14
C TRP A 142 6.56 3.35 -9.43
N MET A 143 5.62 3.78 -8.57
CA MET A 143 4.75 2.86 -7.82
C MET A 143 3.69 2.23 -8.72
N GLY A 144 3.31 2.90 -9.81
CA GLY A 144 2.35 2.37 -10.77
C GLY A 144 2.80 1.06 -11.43
N GLN A 145 4.12 0.77 -11.44
CA GLN A 145 4.64 -0.52 -11.88
C GLN A 145 4.13 -1.68 -11.00
N VAL A 146 4.06 -1.48 -9.68
CA VAL A 146 3.56 -2.50 -8.73
C VAL A 146 2.06 -2.73 -8.93
N HIS A 147 1.28 -1.64 -9.01
CA HIS A 147 -0.16 -1.73 -9.24
C HIS A 147 -0.48 -2.36 -10.60
N HIS A 148 0.26 -1.97 -11.64
CA HIS A 148 0.08 -2.52 -12.99
C HIS A 148 0.45 -4.01 -13.06
N PHE A 149 1.53 -4.42 -12.40
CA PHE A 149 1.92 -5.82 -12.29
C PHE A 149 0.79 -6.67 -11.67
N LEU A 150 0.10 -6.12 -10.67
CA LEU A 150 -1.08 -6.72 -10.02
C LEU A 150 -2.41 -6.44 -10.76
N GLY A 151 -2.36 -6.08 -12.05
CA GLY A 151 -3.57 -5.95 -12.87
C GLY A 151 -4.46 -4.74 -12.54
N LEU A 152 -3.97 -3.76 -11.79
CA LEU A 152 -4.64 -2.48 -11.58
C LEU A 152 -4.25 -1.45 -12.64
N THR A 153 -5.08 -0.42 -12.76
CA THR A 153 -4.85 0.72 -13.66
C THR A 153 -4.47 1.94 -12.85
N VAL A 154 -3.45 2.69 -13.27
CA VAL A 154 -3.00 3.91 -12.57
C VAL A 154 -3.11 5.10 -13.50
N GLY A 155 -3.77 6.16 -13.04
CA GLY A 155 -3.86 7.45 -13.73
C GLY A 155 -3.11 8.52 -12.95
N CYS A 156 -2.49 9.47 -13.66
CA CYS A 156 -1.85 10.65 -13.10
C CYS A 156 -2.53 11.90 -13.64
N LEU A 157 -3.00 12.76 -12.74
CA LEU A 157 -3.59 14.05 -13.07
C LEU A 157 -2.55 15.14 -12.83
N GLN A 158 -2.34 16.00 -13.82
CA GLN A 158 -1.49 17.20 -13.74
C GLN A 158 -2.30 18.41 -14.19
N ASN A 159 -1.81 19.62 -13.93
CA ASN A 159 -2.58 20.84 -14.15
C ASN A 159 -3.11 21.02 -15.60
N GLN A 160 -2.38 20.53 -16.60
CA GLN A 160 -2.72 20.74 -18.03
C GLN A 160 -3.01 19.46 -18.81
N PHE A 161 -2.70 18.29 -18.25
CA PHE A 161 -2.90 17.01 -18.93
C PHE A 161 -3.04 15.89 -17.90
N SER A 162 -3.55 14.76 -18.36
CA SER A 162 -3.57 13.52 -17.60
C SER A 162 -3.05 12.39 -18.46
N TRP A 163 -2.53 11.35 -17.81
CA TRP A 163 -2.04 10.17 -18.50
C TRP A 163 -2.31 8.93 -17.66
N ARG A 164 -2.37 7.78 -18.34
CA ARG A 164 -2.48 6.47 -17.72
C ARG A 164 -1.12 5.79 -17.80
N PHE A 165 -0.72 5.15 -16.71
CA PHE A 165 0.51 4.36 -16.66
C PHE A 165 0.45 3.19 -17.64
N GLU A 166 1.44 3.14 -18.52
CA GLU A 166 1.69 2.09 -19.49
C GLU A 166 3.18 1.73 -19.39
N PRO A 167 3.55 0.48 -19.09
CA PRO A 167 4.94 0.10 -18.82
C PRO A 167 5.85 0.24 -20.05
N ASP A 168 5.30 0.11 -21.26
CA ASP A 168 6.05 0.15 -22.52
C ASP A 168 6.05 1.55 -23.18
N ARG A 169 5.36 2.54 -22.61
CA ARG A 169 5.49 3.93 -23.05
C ARG A 169 6.69 4.55 -22.36
N ASP A 170 7.73 4.85 -23.13
CA ASP A 170 8.98 5.51 -22.74
C ASP A 170 8.80 6.93 -22.15
N GLY A 171 7.91 7.18 -21.18
CA GLY A 171 7.81 8.46 -20.44
C GLY A 171 7.61 9.75 -21.27
N ARG A 172 7.54 9.63 -22.60
CA ARG A 172 7.20 10.67 -23.55
C ARG A 172 5.70 10.71 -23.51
N ALA A 173 5.18 11.67 -22.74
CA ALA A 173 3.88 12.22 -23.07
C ALA A 173 3.94 12.52 -24.57
N GLU A 174 3.18 11.77 -25.37
CA GLU A 174 2.80 12.29 -26.66
C GLU A 174 2.05 13.58 -26.34
N GLU A 175 2.63 14.71 -26.74
CA GLU A 175 1.89 15.92 -27.06
C GLU A 175 0.89 15.53 -28.16
N ASN A 176 -0.22 14.92 -27.78
CA ASN A 176 -1.34 14.71 -28.68
C ASN A 176 -2.45 15.67 -28.24
N ASP A 177 -2.42 16.82 -28.92
CA ASP A 177 -3.44 17.85 -29.18
C ASP A 177 -4.19 18.52 -28.01
#